data_AF-A0A7J4SZ54-F1
#
_entry.id   AF-A0A7J4SZ54-F1
#
_cell.length_a   1.000
_cell.length_b   1.000
_cell.length_c   1.000
_cell.angle_alpha   90.00
_cell.angle_beta   90.00
_cell.angle_gamma   90.00
#
_symmetry.space_group_name_H-M   'P 1'
#
loop_
_entity.id
_entity.type
_entity.pdbx_description
1 polymer ?
#
loop_
_entity_poly.entity_id
_entity_poly.type
_entity_poly.pdbx_seq_one_letter_code
_entity_poly.pdbx_strand_id
1 'polypeptide(L)'
;MEEAFEADTNDDHVGEWMVEFVAKVNGKKHHHLSVLYGTDREDVQQAMLHELRRIYTDTERIDVNIVRIERIETEGDGDHFEGLFIP
;
A
#
# COMPACT_ATOMS: atom_id res chain seq x y z
N MET A 1 30.45 -26.81 22.55
CA MET A 1 30.12 -26.54 21.15
C MET A 1 28.70 -26.03 21.21
N GLU A 2 28.54 -24.71 21.26
CA GLU A 2 27.24 -24.07 21.36
C GLU A 2 26.66 -24.04 19.95
N GLU A 3 25.62 -24.82 19.73
CA GLU A 3 24.87 -24.85 18.47
C GLU A 3 24.12 -23.51 18.38
N ALA A 4 24.66 -22.59 17.57
CA ALA A 4 23.97 -21.37 17.18
C ALA A 4 22.73 -21.79 16.37
N PHE A 5 21.56 -21.69 16.99
CA PHE A 5 20.29 -21.86 16.31
C PHE A 5 20.17 -20.69 15.33
N GLU A 6 20.55 -20.90 14.06
CA GLU A 6 20.17 -20.01 12.97
C GLU A 6 18.66 -20.11 12.86
N ALA A 7 17.96 -19.16 13.50
CA ALA A 7 16.55 -18.95 13.26
C ALA A 7 16.41 -18.60 11.78
N ASP A 8 16.01 -19.58 10.99
CA ASP A 8 15.43 -19.40 9.67
C ASP A 8 14.19 -18.53 9.86
N THR A 9 14.38 -17.21 9.91
CA THR A 9 13.30 -16.24 9.81
C THR A 9 12.86 -16.26 8.35
N ASN A 10 12.17 -17.33 7.98
CA ASN A 10 11.45 -17.41 6.72
C ASN A 10 10.55 -16.16 6.68
N ASP A 11 10.91 -15.22 5.81
CA ASP A 11 10.34 -13.88 5.68
C ASP A 11 8.93 -13.97 5.07
N ASP A 12 8.03 -14.69 5.73
CA ASP A 12 6.59 -14.66 5.50
C ASP A 12 5.96 -13.50 6.30
N HIS A 13 6.76 -12.48 6.63
CA HIS A 13 6.28 -11.31 7.35
C HIS A 13 5.53 -10.40 6.38
N VAL A 14 4.25 -10.21 6.68
CA VAL A 14 3.40 -9.20 6.04
C VAL A 14 4.11 -7.84 6.14
N GLY A 15 4.60 -7.34 5.01
CA GLY A 15 5.30 -6.07 4.91
C GLY A 15 4.32 -4.90 4.77
N GLU A 16 4.80 -3.70 5.09
CA GLU A 16 4.10 -2.46 4.78
C GLU A 16 4.40 -2.04 3.35
N TRP A 17 3.38 -1.59 2.63
CA TRP A 17 3.48 -1.17 1.23
C TRP A 17 2.82 0.17 1.03
N MET A 18 3.55 1.11 0.46
CA MET A 18 3.03 2.38 0.01
C MET A 18 2.47 2.25 -1.40
N VAL A 19 1.18 2.55 -1.55
CA VAL A 19 0.47 2.55 -2.82
C VAL A 19 -0.07 3.94 -3.12
N GLU A 20 0.43 4.52 -4.20
CA GLU A 20 -0.01 5.80 -4.74
C GLU A 20 -0.82 5.56 -6.01
N PHE A 21 -2.03 6.11 -6.06
CA PHE A 21 -2.92 5.93 -7.19
C PHE A 21 -3.80 7.15 -7.47
N VAL A 22 -4.21 7.27 -8.72
CA VAL A 22 -5.14 8.29 -9.19
C VAL A 22 -6.41 7.63 -9.66
N ALA A 23 -7.51 7.89 -8.95
CA ALA A 23 -8.85 7.48 -9.34
C ALA A 23 -9.51 8.60 -10.17
N LYS A 24 -9.99 8.27 -11.36
CA LYS A 24 -10.77 9.17 -12.21
C LYS A 24 -12.24 8.77 -12.14
N VAL A 25 -13.03 9.65 -11.53
CA VAL A 25 -14.46 9.44 -11.23
C VAL A 25 -15.24 10.59 -11.84
N ASN A 26 -16.16 10.31 -12.77
CA ASN A 26 -16.99 11.33 -13.43
C ASN A 26 -16.17 12.52 -14.02
N GLY A 27 -14.98 12.22 -14.57
CA GLY A 27 -14.08 13.25 -15.13
C GLY A 27 -13.21 13.99 -14.12
N LYS A 28 -13.45 13.83 -12.82
CA LYS A 28 -12.62 14.38 -11.74
C LYS A 28 -11.53 13.39 -11.36
N LYS A 29 -10.30 13.88 -11.18
CA LYS A 29 -9.17 13.08 -10.70
C LYS A 29 -9.03 13.23 -9.20
N HIS A 30 -8.87 12.12 -8.51
CA HIS A 30 -8.64 12.04 -7.08
C HIS A 30 -7.32 11.31 -6.87
N HIS A 31 -6.39 11.98 -6.19
CA HIS A 31 -5.07 11.44 -5.89
C HIS A 31 -5.11 10.84 -4.48
N HIS A 32 -4.67 9.59 -4.35
CA HIS A 32 -4.71 8.84 -3.12
C HIS A 32 -3.34 8.25 -2.83
N LEU A 33 -2.94 8.34 -1.57
CA LEU A 33 -1.81 7.63 -1.01
C LEU A 33 -2.37 6.72 0.09
N SER A 34 -2.02 5.43 0.06
CA SER A 34 -2.51 4.45 1.01
C SER A 34 -1.38 3.52 1.42
N VAL A 35 -1.34 3.16 2.69
CA VAL A 35 -0.43 2.13 3.22
C VAL A 35 -1.23 0.85 3.37
N LEU A 36 -0.76 -0.22 2.73
CA LEU A 36 -1.39 -1.54 2.73
C LEU A 36 -0.41 -2.57 3.29
N TYR A 37 -0.95 -3.61 3.88
CA TYR A 37 -0.17 -4.70 4.47
C TYR A 37 -0.32 -5.92 3.56
N GLY A 38 0.80 -6.51 3.14
CA GLY A 38 0.78 -7.71 2.31
C GLY A 38 2.14 -8.38 2.24
N THR A 39 2.14 -9.68 1.99
CA THR A 39 3.38 -10.45 1.79
C THR A 39 4.04 -10.07 0.46
N ASP A 40 3.22 -9.93 -0.58
CA ASP A 40 3.66 -9.72 -1.95
C ASP A 40 2.89 -8.59 -2.63
N ARG A 41 3.44 -8.11 -3.73
CA ARG A 41 2.81 -7.08 -4.56
C ARG A 41 1.40 -7.47 -5.02
N GLU A 42 1.16 -8.75 -5.32
CA GLU A 42 -0.15 -9.24 -5.75
C GLU A 42 -1.19 -9.15 -4.63
N ASP A 43 -0.81 -9.50 -3.40
CA ASP A 43 -1.67 -9.41 -2.22
C ASP A 43 -2.05 -7.95 -1.93
N VAL A 44 -1.06 -7.06 -2.01
CA VAL A 44 -1.25 -5.60 -1.86
C VAL A 44 -2.17 -5.04 -2.94
N GLN A 45 -2.06 -5.51 -4.19
CA GLN A 45 -2.96 -5.12 -5.26
C GLN A 45 -4.40 -5.60 -5.02
N GLN A 46 -4.59 -6.81 -4.51
CA GLN A 46 -5.92 -7.31 -4.15
C GLN A 46 -6.52 -6.49 -3.00
N ALA A 47 -5.73 -6.19 -1.96
CA ALA A 47 -6.14 -5.35 -0.85
C ALA A 47 -6.58 -3.95 -1.32
N MET A 48 -5.79 -3.33 -2.22
CA MET A 48 -6.11 -2.05 -2.84
C MET A 48 -7.44 -2.08 -3.58
N LEU A 49 -7.65 -3.09 -4.45
CA LEU A 49 -8.90 -3.24 -5.20
C LEU A 49 -10.10 -3.43 -4.28
N HIS A 50 -9.93 -4.16 -3.18
CA HIS A 50 -10.97 -4.32 -2.18
C HIS A 50 -11.37 -2.98 -1.55
N GLU A 51 -10.38 -2.16 -1.16
CA GLU A 51 -10.63 -0.83 -0.60
C GLU A 51 -11.28 0.13 -1.61
N LEU A 52 -10.83 0.12 -2.87
CA LEU A 52 -11.47 0.89 -3.94
C LEU A 52 -12.95 0.55 -4.11
N ARG A 53 -13.31 -0.74 -4.02
CA ARG A 53 -14.70 -1.19 -4.09
C ARG A 53 -15.55 -0.69 -2.92
N ARG A 54 -14.95 -0.53 -1.72
CA ARG A 54 -15.63 0.08 -0.57
C ARG A 54 -15.80 1.59 -0.71
N ILE A 55 -14.77 2.28 -1.22
CA ILE A 55 -14.77 3.74 -1.32
C ILE A 55 -15.71 4.22 -2.45
N TYR A 56 -15.71 3.49 -3.57
CA TYR A 56 -16.44 3.87 -4.78
C TYR A 56 -17.61 2.93 -5.10
N THR A 57 -18.36 2.50 -4.09
CA THR A 57 -19.47 1.55 -4.24
C THR A 57 -20.58 2.03 -5.19
N ASP A 58 -20.77 3.35 -5.31
CA ASP A 58 -21.88 3.96 -6.08
C ASP A 58 -21.47 4.47 -7.47
N THR A 59 -20.21 4.24 -7.90
CA THR A 59 -19.76 4.74 -9.21
C THR A 59 -19.78 3.65 -10.29
N GLU A 60 -20.51 3.87 -11.38
CA GLU A 60 -20.62 2.91 -12.49
C GLU A 60 -19.28 2.55 -13.14
N ARG A 61 -18.38 3.53 -13.32
CA ARG A 61 -17.04 3.33 -13.90
C ARG A 61 -16.03 4.27 -13.28
N ILE A 62 -14.99 3.69 -12.69
CA ILE A 62 -13.80 4.42 -12.23
C ILE A 62 -12.59 3.92 -13.03
N ASP A 63 -11.76 4.86 -13.46
CA ASP A 63 -10.47 4.55 -14.06
C ASP A 63 -9.41 4.74 -12.97
N VAL A 64 -8.69 3.69 -12.60
CA VAL A 64 -7.66 3.76 -11.57
C VAL A 64 -6.31 3.57 -12.22
N ASN A 65 -5.43 4.55 -12.04
CA ASN A 65 -4.05 4.47 -12.48
C ASN A 65 -3.13 4.41 -11.25
N ILE A 66 -2.36 3.33 -11.14
CA ILE A 66 -1.38 3.14 -10.07
C ILE A 66 -0.10 3.86 -10.46
N VAL A 67 0.30 4.84 -9.66
CA VAL A 67 1.49 5.66 -9.89
C VAL A 67 2.72 4.98 -9.28
N ARG A 68 2.61 4.50 -8.04
CA ARG A 68 3.71 3.84 -7.33
C ARG A 68 3.18 2.71 -6.45
N ILE A 69 3.90 1.59 -6.41
CA ILE A 69 3.77 0.53 -5.39
C ILE A 69 5.18 0.22 -4.93
N GLU A 70 5.44 0.39 -3.64
CA GLU A 70 6.76 0.22 -3.04
C GLU A 70 6.64 -0.41 -1.66
N ARG A 71 7.49 -1.41 -1.36
CA ARG A 71 7.58 -1.98 -0.01
C ARG A 71 8.31 -0.96 0.87
N ILE A 72 7.75 -0.68 2.03
CA ILE A 72 8.38 0.16 3.04
C ILE A 72 9.38 -0.73 3.79
N GLU A 73 10.66 -0.57 3.48
CA GLU A 73 11.73 -1.25 4.21
C GLU A 73 11.97 -0.52 5.53
N THR A 74 11.86 -1.20 6.67
CA THR A 74 12.01 -0.58 8.00
C THR A 74 13.46 -0.23 8.35
N GLU A 75 14.43 -0.55 7.48
CA GLU A 75 15.83 -0.16 7.65
C GLU A 75 16.15 1.11 6.83
N GLY A 76 15.89 2.27 7.42
CA GLY A 76 16.45 3.54 6.93
C GLY A 76 15.51 4.72 7.04
N ASP A 77 15.81 5.59 8.01
CA ASP A 77 15.30 6.94 8.19
C ASP A 77 13.77 7.11 8.22
N GLY A 78 13.27 7.15 9.45
CA GLY A 78 11.91 7.60 9.75
C GLY A 78 11.71 9.07 9.38
N ASP A 79 11.39 9.34 8.12
CA ASP A 79 10.67 10.55 7.75
C ASP A 79 9.20 10.34 8.13
N HIS A 80 8.95 10.51 9.42
CA HIS A 80 7.62 10.62 10.00
C HIS A 80 6.88 11.75 9.28
N PHE A 81 5.95 11.40 8.39
CA PHE A 81 5.14 12.38 7.68
C PHE A 81 4.20 13.06 8.68
N GLU A 82 4.60 14.23 9.19
CA GLU A 82 3.71 15.14 9.93
C GLU A 82 2.64 15.63 8.96
N GLY A 83 1.49 14.96 9.00
CA GLY A 83 0.37 15.17 8.08
C GLY A 83 0.05 16.65 7.84
N LEU A 84 0.47 17.15 6.68
CA LEU A 84 -0.02 18.41 6.14
C LEU A 84 -1.46 18.18 5.63
N PHE A 85 -2.42 18.37 6.54
CA PHE A 85 -3.79 18.66 6.16
C PHE A 85 -3.79 20.03 5.45
N ILE A 86 -3.94 20.03 4.13
CA ILE A 86 -4.25 21.24 3.38
C ILE A 86 -5.78 21.37 3.36
N PRO A 87 -6.36 22.36 4.07
CA PRO A 87 -7.82 22.56 4.16
C PRO A 87 -8.45 23.02 2.84
#